data_AF-A0AAD4KKW6-F1
#
_entry.id   AF-A0AAD4KKW6-F1
#
_cell.length_a   1.000
_cell.length_b   1.000
_cell.length_c   1.000
_cell.angle_alpha   90.00
_cell.angle_beta   90.00
_cell.angle_gamma   90.00
#
_symmetry.space_group_name_H-M   'P 1'
#
loop_
_entity.id
_entity.type
_entity.pdbx_description
1 polymer ?
#
loop_
_entity_poly.entity_id
_entity_poly.type
_entity_poly.pdbx_seq_one_letter_code
_entity_poly.pdbx_strand_id
1 'polypeptide(L)'
;MNAPFIHPITAPYFVTYEGYNFTLKNAPIWTKPLGKDLCVVDIDNRPFSKKHELFDEHLLNWGSFDKYSVGLLNHYLYALIHGYRYTFIHVAQKPSDRYVSWAKVPAIIEHLKECKYVLNVEADAIFKELTLPMEWQMNYWNFTKNTKVAIPSDPTEDWNLDWQGNVNLNTGFILAKNTPRTVEIWESWKSCLDDYHRFPDCQQFRDNWPAEQGAYSSIIRYLYNEPDDLLVIPCGEANGYPESDSDCNGSLNYQHFWIKKEQLLKDKATVPMMQLTMQSLHLDLLIRKEEVLVQKPGFYTFAAYE
;
A
#
# COMPACT_ATOMS: atom_id res chain seq x y z
N MET A 1 -21.76 10.45 -9.60
CA MET A 1 -21.28 9.05 -9.54
C MET A 1 -21.81 8.44 -8.27
N ASN A 2 -22.40 7.25 -8.36
CA ASN A 2 -22.78 6.48 -7.16
C ASN A 2 -21.52 6.12 -6.37
N ALA A 3 -21.65 5.96 -5.04
CA ALA A 3 -20.54 5.52 -4.21
C ALA A 3 -20.06 4.13 -4.69
N PRO A 4 -18.74 3.88 -4.73
CA PRO A 4 -18.22 2.59 -5.14
C PRO A 4 -18.67 1.49 -4.17
N PHE A 5 -18.83 0.27 -4.69
CA PHE A 5 -19.04 -0.89 -3.83
C PHE A 5 -17.77 -1.13 -3.00
N ILE A 6 -17.92 -1.21 -1.68
CA ILE A 6 -16.83 -1.51 -0.74
C ILE A 6 -17.06 -2.92 -0.19
N HIS A 7 -16.02 -3.76 -0.24
CA HIS A 7 -16.09 -5.11 0.29
C HIS A 7 -16.39 -5.09 1.81
N PRO A 8 -17.33 -5.90 2.32
CA PRO A 8 -17.66 -5.86 3.74
C PRO A 8 -16.48 -6.27 4.63
N ILE A 9 -16.18 -5.46 5.64
CA ILE A 9 -15.05 -5.65 6.59
C ILE A 9 -15.07 -7.04 7.25
N THR A 10 -16.26 -7.59 7.51
CA THR A 10 -16.46 -8.86 8.21
C THR A 10 -16.83 -10.01 7.27
N ALA A 11 -16.73 -9.83 5.95
CA ALA A 11 -17.00 -10.91 5.01
C ALA A 11 -16.02 -12.07 5.23
N PRO A 12 -16.49 -13.33 5.29
CA PRO A 12 -15.64 -14.47 5.63
C PRO A 12 -14.61 -14.80 4.56
N TYR A 13 -14.84 -14.39 3.31
CA TYR A 13 -13.94 -14.59 2.19
C TYR A 13 -13.82 -13.32 1.34
N PHE A 14 -12.76 -13.26 0.56
CA PHE A 14 -12.53 -12.27 -0.48
C PHE A 14 -11.91 -12.96 -1.70
N VAL A 15 -12.38 -12.61 -2.89
CA VAL A 15 -11.82 -13.10 -4.15
C VAL A 15 -11.35 -11.89 -4.94
N THR A 16 -10.07 -11.89 -5.30
CA THR A 16 -9.46 -10.80 -6.08
C THR A 16 -9.96 -10.80 -7.51
N TYR A 17 -9.73 -9.70 -8.24
CA TYR A 17 -10.09 -9.65 -9.67
C TYR A 17 -9.34 -10.68 -10.51
N GLU A 18 -8.19 -11.16 -10.03
CA GLU A 18 -7.36 -12.19 -10.67
C GLU A 18 -7.76 -13.62 -10.22
N GLY A 19 -8.73 -13.77 -9.33
CA GLY A 19 -9.27 -15.06 -8.90
C GLY A 19 -8.58 -15.71 -7.69
N TYR A 20 -7.66 -15.01 -7.01
CA TYR A 20 -7.10 -15.50 -5.74
C TYR A 20 -8.16 -15.45 -4.65
N ASN A 21 -8.32 -16.55 -3.92
CA ASN A 21 -9.30 -16.69 -2.86
C ASN A 21 -8.63 -16.63 -1.48
N PHE A 22 -9.17 -15.78 -0.61
CA PHE A 22 -8.69 -15.57 0.74
C PHE A 22 -9.84 -15.76 1.73
N THR A 23 -9.55 -16.41 2.86
CA THR A 23 -10.56 -16.71 3.89
C THR A 23 -10.06 -16.23 5.25
N LEU A 24 -10.93 -15.55 6.00
CA LEU A 24 -10.63 -15.16 7.38
C LEU A 24 -10.53 -16.41 8.26
N LYS A 25 -9.37 -16.61 8.88
CA LYS A 25 -9.13 -17.76 9.77
C LYS A 25 -9.77 -17.60 11.16
N ASN A 26 -9.96 -16.35 11.59
CA ASN A 26 -10.44 -15.98 12.91
C ASN A 26 -11.70 -15.11 12.80
N ALA A 27 -12.44 -15.00 13.91
CA ALA A 27 -13.52 -14.03 14.03
C ALA A 27 -12.98 -12.60 13.81
N PRO A 28 -13.66 -11.76 13.00
CA PRO A 28 -13.23 -10.39 12.75
C PRO A 28 -13.06 -9.57 14.04
N ILE A 29 -11.86 -9.02 14.25
CA ILE A 29 -11.55 -8.09 15.34
C ILE A 29 -11.99 -6.68 14.95
N TRP A 30 -11.71 -6.31 13.71
CA TRP A 30 -12.16 -5.07 13.09
C TRP A 30 -13.53 -5.30 12.48
N THR A 31 -14.53 -4.55 12.94
CA THR A 31 -15.93 -4.72 12.52
C THR A 31 -16.57 -3.40 12.08
N LYS A 32 -15.82 -2.30 12.19
CA LYS A 32 -16.25 -0.96 11.82
C LYS A 32 -15.14 -0.28 11.02
N PRO A 33 -15.49 0.61 10.08
CA PRO A 33 -14.50 1.44 9.41
C PRO A 33 -13.70 2.28 10.41
N LEU A 34 -12.39 2.32 10.24
CA LEU A 34 -11.46 3.21 10.92
C LEU A 34 -11.64 4.65 10.43
N GLY A 35 -11.95 4.82 9.14
CA GLY A 35 -12.05 6.14 8.52
C GLY A 35 -10.81 6.98 8.83
N LYS A 36 -11.01 8.20 9.33
CA LYS A 36 -9.92 9.15 9.63
C LYS A 36 -8.97 8.74 10.76
N ASP A 37 -9.24 7.64 11.48
CA ASP A 37 -8.28 7.07 12.45
C ASP A 37 -7.08 6.40 11.77
N LEU A 38 -7.24 5.97 10.51
CA LEU A 38 -6.17 5.46 9.65
C LEU A 38 -5.66 6.57 8.73
N CYS A 39 -4.35 6.79 8.73
CA CYS A 39 -3.66 7.71 7.85
C CYS A 39 -2.84 6.93 6.83
N VAL A 40 -3.20 7.05 5.55
CA VAL A 40 -2.37 6.62 4.43
C VAL A 40 -1.35 7.71 4.17
N VAL A 41 -0.06 7.37 4.23
CA VAL A 41 1.04 8.32 4.19
C VAL A 41 2.01 7.93 3.09
N ASP A 42 2.19 8.84 2.14
CA ASP A 42 3.30 8.81 1.18
C ASP A 42 4.40 9.72 1.68
N ILE A 43 5.65 9.26 1.64
CA ILE A 43 6.83 10.04 2.05
C ILE A 43 7.82 10.07 0.89
N ASP A 44 8.14 11.27 0.42
CA ASP A 44 9.02 11.44 -0.73
C ASP A 44 9.85 12.72 -0.63
N ASN A 45 11.00 12.75 -1.30
CA ASN A 45 11.86 13.94 -1.40
C ASN A 45 11.63 14.74 -2.69
N ARG A 46 10.74 14.27 -3.56
CA ARG A 46 10.29 14.96 -4.76
C ARG A 46 9.10 15.84 -4.39
N PRO A 47 9.03 17.08 -4.90
CA PRO A 47 7.88 17.95 -4.66
C PRO A 47 6.66 17.58 -5.51
N PHE A 48 6.84 16.81 -6.60
CA PHE A 48 5.81 16.49 -7.60
C PHE A 48 5.08 17.71 -8.19
N SER A 49 5.77 18.84 -8.33
CA SER A 49 5.20 20.12 -8.77
C SER A 49 5.67 20.56 -10.16
N LYS A 50 6.45 19.74 -10.88
CA LYS A 50 6.87 20.04 -12.25
C LYS A 50 5.77 19.66 -13.23
N LYS A 51 5.95 20.10 -14.49
CA LYS A 51 5.04 19.76 -15.59
C LYS A 51 4.82 18.25 -15.66
N HIS A 52 3.56 17.84 -15.73
CA HIS A 52 3.10 16.45 -15.76
C HIS A 52 3.27 15.64 -14.46
N GLU A 53 3.61 16.28 -13.33
CA GLU A 53 3.62 15.65 -12.01
C GLU A 53 2.29 15.89 -11.26
N LEU A 54 2.12 15.23 -10.10
CA LEU A 54 0.88 15.20 -9.32
C LEU A 54 0.26 16.57 -9.03
N PHE A 55 1.09 17.56 -8.68
CA PHE A 55 0.68 18.91 -8.28
C PHE A 55 0.92 19.94 -9.39
N ASP A 56 1.05 19.50 -10.65
CA ASP A 56 0.96 20.39 -11.81
C ASP A 56 -0.45 21.00 -11.89
N GLU A 57 -0.54 22.32 -12.01
CA GLU A 57 -1.83 23.03 -12.09
C GLU A 57 -2.51 22.88 -13.46
N HIS A 58 -1.80 22.36 -14.46
CA HIS A 58 -2.36 22.10 -15.79
C HIS A 58 -3.20 20.82 -15.82
N LEU A 59 -4.07 20.70 -16.83
CA LEU A 59 -4.84 19.48 -17.05
C LEU A 59 -3.92 18.27 -17.22
N LEU A 60 -4.27 17.18 -16.54
CA LEU A 60 -3.57 15.90 -16.65
C LEU A 60 -3.56 15.43 -18.11
N ASN A 61 -2.36 15.22 -18.65
CA ASN A 61 -2.15 14.53 -19.91
C ASN A 61 -1.66 13.11 -19.61
N TRP A 62 -2.53 12.12 -19.83
CA TRP A 62 -2.20 10.74 -19.49
C TRP A 62 -0.93 10.25 -20.17
N GLY A 63 -0.66 10.61 -21.44
CA GLY A 63 0.53 10.13 -22.14
C GLY A 63 1.84 10.56 -21.45
N SER A 64 1.90 11.78 -20.95
CA SER A 64 3.11 12.37 -20.36
C SER A 64 3.12 12.41 -18.83
N PHE A 65 2.03 12.00 -18.16
CA PHE A 65 1.92 12.03 -16.70
C PHE A 65 2.99 11.15 -16.03
N ASP A 66 3.64 11.70 -15.00
CA ASP A 66 4.72 11.06 -14.26
C ASP A 66 4.22 9.79 -13.56
N LYS A 67 4.99 8.71 -13.68
CA LYS A 67 4.61 7.38 -13.20
C LYS A 67 4.45 7.31 -11.68
N TYR A 68 5.29 8.00 -10.91
CA TYR A 68 5.20 7.98 -9.46
C TYR A 68 3.98 8.77 -8.99
N SER A 69 3.67 9.86 -9.69
CA SER A 69 2.42 10.61 -9.51
C SER A 69 1.18 9.72 -9.71
N VAL A 70 1.24 8.71 -10.58
CA VAL A 70 0.15 7.72 -10.73
C VAL A 70 0.01 6.83 -9.49
N GLY A 71 1.14 6.38 -8.90
CA GLY A 71 1.13 5.63 -7.63
C GLY A 71 0.49 6.43 -6.50
N LEU A 72 0.89 7.70 -6.36
CA LEU A 72 0.30 8.62 -5.38
C LEU A 72 -1.21 8.85 -5.62
N LEU A 73 -1.66 9.00 -6.87
CA LEU A 73 -3.08 9.09 -7.19
C LEU A 73 -3.85 7.82 -6.81
N ASN A 74 -3.25 6.64 -7.01
CA ASN A 74 -3.83 5.37 -6.60
C ASN A 74 -4.01 5.32 -5.07
N HIS A 75 -3.00 5.72 -4.30
CA HIS A 75 -3.06 5.78 -2.84
C HIS A 75 -4.10 6.78 -2.34
N TYR A 76 -4.15 7.98 -2.94
CA TYR A 76 -5.16 8.98 -2.64
C TYR A 76 -6.58 8.46 -2.93
N LEU A 77 -6.78 7.81 -4.07
CA LEU A 77 -8.06 7.20 -4.42
C LEU A 77 -8.45 6.09 -3.44
N TYR A 78 -7.52 5.24 -3.03
CA TYR A 78 -7.75 4.22 -2.01
C TYR A 78 -8.22 4.85 -0.69
N ALA A 79 -7.50 5.88 -0.21
CA ALA A 79 -7.88 6.60 1.00
C ALA A 79 -9.27 7.26 0.87
N LEU A 80 -9.58 7.84 -0.28
CA LEU A 80 -10.85 8.49 -0.56
C LEU A 80 -12.03 7.51 -0.50
N ILE A 81 -11.88 6.32 -1.10
CA ILE A 81 -12.92 5.26 -1.12
C ILE A 81 -13.31 4.86 0.30
N HIS A 82 -12.33 4.67 1.18
CA HIS A 82 -12.55 4.13 2.53
C HIS A 82 -12.71 5.22 3.61
N GLY A 83 -12.62 6.49 3.22
CA GLY A 83 -12.70 7.63 4.14
C GLY A 83 -11.50 7.75 5.08
N TYR A 84 -10.34 7.21 4.69
CA TYR A 84 -9.08 7.35 5.41
C TYR A 84 -8.52 8.77 5.25
N ARG A 85 -7.65 9.18 6.16
CA ARG A 85 -6.86 10.41 5.95
C ARG A 85 -5.73 10.10 4.99
N TYR A 86 -5.50 10.96 4.01
CA TYR A 86 -4.35 10.87 3.12
C TYR A 86 -3.41 12.03 3.43
N THR A 87 -2.11 11.73 3.56
CA THR A 87 -1.07 12.75 3.66
C THR A 87 0.08 12.43 2.71
N PHE A 88 0.51 13.43 1.95
CA PHE A 88 1.78 13.42 1.25
C PHE A 88 2.80 14.24 2.03
N ILE A 89 3.87 13.61 2.50
CA ILE A 89 4.96 14.26 3.24
C ILE A 89 6.14 14.47 2.30
N HIS A 90 6.33 15.73 1.91
CA HIS A 90 7.51 16.14 1.16
C HIS A 90 8.69 16.42 2.10
N VAL A 91 9.67 15.51 2.13
CA VAL A 91 10.95 15.71 2.82
C VAL A 91 11.84 16.59 1.94
N ALA A 92 11.66 17.90 2.04
CA ALA A 92 12.28 18.89 1.17
C ALA A 92 13.82 18.86 1.18
N GLN A 93 14.44 18.39 2.26
CA GLN A 93 15.89 18.25 2.38
C GLN A 93 16.25 16.77 2.53
N LYS A 94 17.04 16.27 1.60
CA LYS A 94 17.65 14.95 1.74
C LYS A 94 18.64 14.99 2.90
N PRO A 95 18.72 13.93 3.72
CA PRO A 95 19.79 13.84 4.71
C PRO A 95 21.14 13.91 4.02
N SER A 96 22.08 14.66 4.59
CA SER A 96 23.44 14.82 4.06
C SER A 96 24.42 13.77 4.58
N ASP A 97 24.03 13.03 5.62
CA ASP A 97 24.88 12.17 6.44
C ASP A 97 24.46 10.70 6.44
N ARG A 98 23.43 10.34 5.65
CA ARG A 98 22.88 8.98 5.54
C ARG A 98 22.09 8.83 4.25
N TYR A 99 21.85 7.58 3.87
CA TYR A 99 21.09 7.20 2.68
C TYR A 99 19.67 7.77 2.74
N VAL A 100 19.14 8.14 1.58
CA VAL A 100 17.94 8.99 1.49
C VAL A 100 16.68 8.34 2.09
N SER A 101 16.58 7.01 2.07
CA SER A 101 15.45 6.28 2.62
C SER A 101 15.32 6.47 4.14
N TRP A 102 16.40 6.78 4.86
CA TRP A 102 16.36 7.07 6.29
C TRP A 102 15.46 8.24 6.66
N ALA A 103 15.15 9.14 5.73
CA ALA A 103 14.20 10.24 5.96
C ALA A 103 12.79 9.75 6.30
N LYS A 104 12.41 8.52 5.90
CA LYS A 104 11.09 7.95 6.18
C LYS A 104 10.87 7.70 7.68
N VAL A 105 11.91 7.26 8.39
CA VAL A 105 11.81 6.87 9.80
C VAL A 105 11.36 8.05 10.70
N PRO A 106 12.03 9.22 10.69
CA PRO A 106 11.58 10.38 11.45
C PRO A 106 10.27 10.98 10.91
N ALA A 107 9.95 10.85 9.63
CA ALA A 107 8.69 11.34 9.08
C ALA A 107 7.48 10.52 9.59
N ILE A 108 7.59 9.19 9.64
CA ILE A 108 6.53 8.30 10.15
C ILE A 108 6.26 8.56 11.64
N ILE A 109 7.30 8.71 12.48
CA ILE A 109 7.08 8.92 13.93
C ILE A 109 6.39 10.24 14.23
N GLU A 110 6.70 11.31 13.51
CA GLU A 110 5.99 12.58 13.68
C GLU A 110 4.52 12.44 13.31
N HIS A 111 4.20 11.69 12.25
CA HIS A 111 2.82 11.42 11.84
C HIS A 111 2.08 10.43 12.73
N LEU A 112 2.76 9.48 13.37
CA LEU A 112 2.16 8.61 14.37
C LEU A 112 1.53 9.41 15.51
N LYS A 113 2.02 10.62 15.84
CA LYS A 113 1.43 11.49 16.87
C LYS A 113 0.04 12.01 16.51
N GLU A 114 -0.33 12.02 15.23
CA GLU A 114 -1.57 12.62 14.71
C GLU A 114 -2.64 11.58 14.33
N CYS A 115 -2.25 10.31 14.27
CA CYS A 115 -3.05 9.20 13.73
C CYS A 115 -3.07 8.03 14.70
N LYS A 116 -4.19 7.27 14.76
CA LYS A 116 -4.21 6.03 15.54
C LYS A 116 -3.50 4.89 14.82
N TYR A 117 -3.58 4.89 13.49
CA TYR A 117 -2.87 3.99 12.62
C TYR A 117 -2.22 4.78 11.49
N VAL A 118 -1.00 4.41 11.13
CA VAL A 118 -0.29 4.92 9.96
C VAL A 118 -0.07 3.76 9.01
N LEU A 119 -0.43 3.95 7.76
CA LEU A 119 -0.11 3.08 6.64
C LEU A 119 0.86 3.84 5.74
N ASN A 120 2.15 3.57 5.88
CA ASN A 120 3.16 4.10 4.96
C ASN A 120 3.21 3.24 3.70
N VAL A 121 3.24 3.90 2.54
CA VAL A 121 3.36 3.29 1.22
C VAL A 121 4.34 4.07 0.36
N GLU A 122 4.93 3.43 -0.65
CA GLU A 122 5.94 4.04 -1.54
C GLU A 122 5.36 4.36 -2.92
N ALA A 123 5.79 5.48 -3.52
CA ALA A 123 5.20 5.99 -4.76
C ALA A 123 5.37 5.08 -5.99
N ASP A 124 6.23 4.07 -5.92
CA ASP A 124 6.37 2.99 -6.90
C ASP A 124 5.62 1.71 -6.53
N ALA A 125 4.57 1.84 -5.72
CA ALA A 125 3.62 0.80 -5.42
C ALA A 125 2.17 1.26 -5.66
N ILE A 126 1.25 0.30 -5.62
CA ILE A 126 -0.19 0.53 -5.81
C ILE A 126 -1.03 -0.41 -4.94
N PHE A 127 -2.26 0.02 -4.66
CA PHE A 127 -3.38 -0.85 -4.30
C PHE A 127 -4.09 -1.34 -5.57
N LYS A 128 -4.14 -2.65 -5.79
CA LYS A 128 -4.85 -3.27 -6.91
C LYS A 128 -6.30 -3.63 -6.59
N GLU A 129 -6.62 -3.86 -5.31
CA GLU A 129 -7.97 -4.13 -4.82
C GLU A 129 -8.52 -2.89 -4.10
N LEU A 130 -8.80 -1.84 -4.88
CA LEU A 130 -9.20 -0.53 -4.34
C LEU A 130 -10.46 -0.57 -3.46
N THR A 131 -11.33 -1.56 -3.67
CA THR A 131 -12.58 -1.75 -2.92
C THR A 131 -12.41 -2.59 -1.65
N LEU A 132 -11.22 -3.16 -1.42
CA LEU A 132 -10.90 -3.97 -0.24
C LEU A 132 -10.45 -3.07 0.92
N PRO A 133 -11.23 -2.96 2.01
CA PRO A 133 -10.85 -2.12 3.15
C PRO A 133 -9.64 -2.69 3.90
N MET A 134 -8.81 -1.81 4.46
CA MET A 134 -7.64 -2.19 5.25
C MET A 134 -8.05 -3.01 6.48
N GLU A 135 -9.22 -2.73 7.07
CA GLU A 135 -9.75 -3.47 8.21
C GLU A 135 -9.99 -4.95 7.90
N TRP A 136 -10.40 -5.28 6.66
CA TRP A 136 -10.53 -6.67 6.23
C TRP A 136 -9.16 -7.33 6.13
N GLN A 137 -8.17 -6.63 5.55
CA GLN A 137 -6.79 -7.12 5.46
C GLN A 137 -6.16 -7.31 6.86
N MET A 138 -6.41 -6.39 7.78
CA MET A 138 -6.01 -6.50 9.18
C MET A 138 -6.63 -7.72 9.87
N ASN A 139 -7.91 -8.02 9.62
CA ASN A 139 -8.53 -9.25 10.11
C ASN A 139 -7.86 -10.50 9.52
N TYR A 140 -7.60 -10.48 8.21
CA TYR A 140 -7.00 -11.60 7.50
C TYR A 140 -5.57 -11.91 7.96
N TRP A 141 -4.73 -10.88 8.10
CA TRP A 141 -3.36 -11.00 8.61
C TRP A 141 -3.26 -11.22 10.12
N ASN A 142 -4.39 -11.22 10.83
CA ASN A 142 -4.43 -11.27 12.29
C ASN A 142 -3.70 -10.07 12.96
N PHE A 143 -3.78 -8.89 12.34
CA PHE A 143 -3.37 -7.64 12.98
C PHE A 143 -4.39 -7.31 14.06
N THR A 144 -4.00 -7.47 15.33
CA THR A 144 -4.91 -7.33 16.46
C THR A 144 -4.86 -5.92 17.06
N LYS A 145 -5.65 -5.67 18.10
CA LYS A 145 -5.53 -4.45 18.90
C LYS A 145 -4.19 -4.36 19.65
N ASN A 146 -3.45 -5.46 19.78
CA ASN A 146 -2.16 -5.47 20.46
C ASN A 146 -0.98 -5.32 19.49
N THR A 147 -1.14 -5.68 18.21
CA THR A 147 -0.08 -5.58 17.20
C THR A 147 0.43 -4.14 17.08
N LYS A 148 1.76 -3.95 17.13
CA LYS A 148 2.39 -2.61 17.04
C LYS A 148 2.67 -2.23 15.60
N VAL A 149 3.33 -3.12 14.87
CA VAL A 149 3.80 -2.88 13.50
C VAL A 149 3.55 -4.12 12.67
N ALA A 150 3.16 -3.94 11.41
CA ALA A 150 3.18 -4.98 10.41
C ALA A 150 3.96 -4.51 9.18
N ILE A 151 4.87 -5.37 8.72
CA ILE A 151 5.77 -5.11 7.59
C ILE A 151 5.85 -6.41 6.78
N PRO A 152 5.70 -6.37 5.45
CA PRO A 152 5.88 -7.55 4.61
C PRO A 152 7.32 -8.03 4.60
N SER A 153 7.53 -9.31 4.29
CA SER A 153 8.86 -9.80 3.92
C SER A 153 9.28 -9.30 2.53
N ASP A 154 10.58 -9.36 2.26
CA ASP A 154 11.13 -9.40 0.90
C ASP A 154 10.91 -10.78 0.25
N PRO A 155 11.23 -10.95 -1.05
CA PRO A 155 11.30 -12.26 -1.69
C PRO A 155 12.23 -13.23 -0.97
N THR A 156 11.85 -14.49 -0.93
CA THR A 156 12.63 -15.56 -0.31
C THR A 156 13.83 -15.93 -1.20
N GLU A 157 14.92 -15.19 -1.05
CA GLU A 157 16.16 -15.35 -1.82
C GLU A 157 17.39 -15.25 -0.90
N ASP A 158 18.49 -15.93 -1.27
CA ASP A 158 19.72 -15.98 -0.46
C ASP A 158 20.33 -14.59 -0.22
N TRP A 159 20.13 -13.65 -1.15
CA TRP A 159 20.61 -12.26 -1.02
C TRP A 159 19.64 -11.34 -0.26
N ASN A 160 18.46 -11.83 0.12
CA ASN A 160 17.46 -11.10 0.89
C ASN A 160 17.42 -11.56 2.35
N LEU A 161 18.53 -12.04 2.90
CA LEU A 161 18.64 -12.42 4.31
C LEU A 161 19.21 -11.29 5.15
N ASP A 162 18.75 -11.21 6.40
CA ASP A 162 19.33 -10.36 7.43
C ASP A 162 20.54 -11.04 8.10
N TRP A 163 21.12 -10.40 9.11
CA TRP A 163 22.29 -10.92 9.82
C TRP A 163 22.04 -12.20 10.65
N GLN A 164 20.78 -12.58 10.86
CA GLN A 164 20.37 -13.78 11.58
C GLN A 164 19.90 -14.88 10.62
N GLY A 165 20.00 -14.66 9.31
CA GLY A 165 19.62 -15.63 8.27
C GLY A 165 18.12 -15.70 8.01
N ASN A 166 17.34 -14.74 8.50
CA ASN A 166 15.90 -14.63 8.24
C ASN A 166 15.68 -13.67 7.07
N VAL A 167 14.61 -13.89 6.29
CA VAL A 167 14.26 -12.99 5.19
C VAL A 167 14.09 -11.56 5.71
N ASN A 168 14.66 -10.61 4.98
CA ASN A 168 14.53 -9.18 5.23
C ASN A 168 13.05 -8.76 5.13
N LEU A 169 12.72 -7.66 5.80
CA LEU A 169 11.42 -7.02 5.67
C LEU A 169 11.47 -5.97 4.57
N ASN A 170 10.37 -5.69 3.91
CA ASN A 170 10.27 -4.61 2.94
C ASN A 170 9.54 -3.41 3.54
N THR A 171 10.24 -2.29 3.67
CA THR A 171 9.70 -1.07 4.31
C THR A 171 8.89 -0.20 3.36
N GLY A 172 8.66 -0.66 2.13
CA GLY A 172 7.77 0.00 1.17
C GLY A 172 6.31 -0.06 1.58
N PHE A 173 5.93 -0.97 2.49
CA PHE A 173 4.63 -1.01 3.15
C PHE A 173 4.84 -1.14 4.66
N ILE A 174 4.24 -0.25 5.46
CA ILE A 174 4.28 -0.35 6.91
C ILE A 174 2.91 0.02 7.46
N LEU A 175 2.28 -0.90 8.19
CA LEU A 175 1.10 -0.61 8.99
C LEU A 175 1.51 -0.54 10.47
N ALA A 176 1.45 0.65 11.06
CA ALA A 176 1.82 0.88 12.45
C ALA A 176 0.65 1.44 13.26
N LYS A 177 0.49 0.95 14.48
CA LYS A 177 -0.48 1.48 15.46
C LYS A 177 0.23 2.45 16.40
N ASN A 178 -0.35 3.62 16.64
CA ASN A 178 0.18 4.56 17.64
C ASN A 178 -0.03 4.01 19.06
N THR A 179 1.06 3.53 19.66
CA THR A 179 1.13 3.12 21.06
C THR A 179 2.49 3.54 21.64
N PRO A 180 2.64 3.64 22.98
CA PRO A 180 3.93 3.93 23.60
C PRO A 180 5.04 2.96 23.16
N ARG A 181 4.72 1.67 23.02
CA ARG A 181 5.67 0.64 22.55
C ARG A 181 6.06 0.84 21.09
N THR A 182 5.12 1.18 20.22
CA THR A 182 5.42 1.50 18.81
C THR A 182 6.33 2.72 18.69
N VAL A 183 6.09 3.74 19.51
CA VAL A 183 6.94 4.94 19.56
C VAL A 183 8.35 4.57 20.03
N GLU A 184 8.48 3.68 21.02
CA GLU A 184 9.78 3.18 21.49
C GLU A 184 10.57 2.43 20.40
N ILE A 185 9.90 1.56 19.64
CA ILE A 185 10.46 0.87 18.47
C ILE A 185 10.97 1.89 17.46
N TRP A 186 10.15 2.89 17.15
CA TRP A 186 10.46 3.90 16.13
C TRP A 186 11.59 4.86 16.53
N GLU A 187 11.61 5.31 17.79
CA GLU A 187 12.72 6.14 18.29
C GLU A 187 14.03 5.35 18.27
N SER A 188 14.00 4.06 18.61
CA SER A 188 15.18 3.20 18.52
C SER A 188 15.67 3.06 17.09
N TRP A 189 14.75 2.85 16.13
CA TRP A 189 15.09 2.82 14.71
C TRP A 189 15.69 4.14 14.23
N LYS A 190 15.07 5.26 14.59
CA LYS A 190 15.54 6.61 14.25
C LYS A 190 16.93 6.90 14.83
N SER A 191 17.17 6.53 16.08
CA SER A 191 18.45 6.74 16.77
C SER A 191 19.53 5.74 16.39
N CYS A 192 19.22 4.73 15.58
CA CYS A 192 20.10 3.60 15.29
C CYS A 192 21.47 4.05 14.76
N LEU A 193 21.51 5.06 13.89
CA LEU A 193 22.76 5.61 13.35
C LEU A 193 23.48 6.61 14.26
N ASP A 194 22.82 7.05 15.33
CA ASP A 194 23.26 8.16 16.19
C ASP A 194 23.70 7.68 17.59
N ASP A 195 23.09 6.60 18.11
CA ASP A 195 23.40 5.98 19.39
C ASP A 195 24.31 4.75 19.22
N TYR A 196 25.60 5.02 19.03
CA TYR A 196 26.65 4.00 18.85
C TYR A 196 26.82 3.07 20.05
N HIS A 197 26.40 3.48 21.24
CA HIS A 197 26.51 2.66 22.44
C HIS A 197 25.44 1.58 22.44
N ARG A 198 24.22 1.93 22.02
CA ARG A 198 23.10 1.00 21.93
C ARG A 198 23.09 0.19 20.63
N PHE A 199 23.58 0.77 19.52
CA PHE A 199 23.54 0.18 18.19
C PHE A 199 24.91 0.23 17.48
N PRO A 200 25.93 -0.47 18.00
CA PRO A 200 27.30 -0.38 17.49
C PRO A 200 27.43 -0.72 15.99
N ASP A 201 26.61 -1.65 15.51
CA ASP A 201 26.70 -2.15 14.13
C ASP A 201 25.80 -1.41 13.13
N CYS A 202 24.91 -0.51 13.58
CA CYS A 202 23.93 0.12 12.69
C CYS A 202 24.56 1.00 11.61
N GLN A 203 25.79 1.44 11.84
CA GLN A 203 26.61 2.21 10.91
C GLN A 203 26.75 1.57 9.52
N GLN A 204 26.70 0.24 9.45
CA GLN A 204 26.77 -0.49 8.18
C GLN A 204 25.62 -0.15 7.23
N PHE A 205 24.49 0.31 7.78
CA PHE A 205 23.30 0.72 7.04
C PHE A 205 23.24 2.22 6.76
N ARG A 206 24.30 2.99 7.04
CA ARG A 206 24.27 4.43 6.83
C ARG A 206 24.13 4.78 5.36
N ASP A 207 25.07 4.34 4.53
CA ASP A 207 25.30 4.95 3.20
C ASP A 207 24.80 4.10 2.02
N ASN A 208 24.45 2.83 2.27
CA ASN A 208 24.12 1.87 1.21
C ASN A 208 22.83 1.12 1.52
N TRP A 209 22.19 0.64 0.46
CA TRP A 209 21.13 -0.37 0.56
C TRP A 209 21.63 -1.60 1.34
N PRO A 210 20.82 -2.22 2.22
CA PRO A 210 19.39 -1.99 2.47
C PRO A 210 19.06 -0.90 3.49
N ALA A 211 20.01 -0.04 3.88
CA ALA A 211 19.78 1.16 4.69
C ALA A 211 18.86 0.94 5.92
N GLU A 212 17.88 1.82 6.14
CA GLU A 212 16.87 1.75 7.20
C GLU A 212 16.14 0.40 7.24
N GLN A 213 15.84 -0.18 6.08
CA GLN A 213 15.17 -1.49 5.94
C GLN A 213 16.06 -2.61 6.48
N GLY A 214 17.34 -2.56 6.14
CA GLY A 214 18.37 -3.46 6.66
C GLY A 214 18.55 -3.33 8.16
N ALA A 215 18.61 -2.10 8.66
CA ALA A 215 18.74 -1.81 10.08
C ALA A 215 17.55 -2.36 10.88
N TYR A 216 16.32 -2.18 10.36
CA TYR A 216 15.14 -2.74 11.03
C TYR A 216 15.19 -4.27 11.05
N SER A 217 15.51 -4.87 9.90
CA SER A 217 15.54 -6.32 9.74
C SER A 217 16.65 -6.97 10.56
N SER A 218 17.85 -6.39 10.62
CA SER A 218 19.02 -7.03 11.25
C SER A 218 19.23 -6.67 12.72
N ILE A 219 18.62 -5.57 13.19
CA ILE A 219 18.87 -5.02 14.53
C ILE A 219 17.55 -4.78 15.27
N ILE A 220 16.69 -3.90 14.75
CA ILE A 220 15.54 -3.40 15.51
C ILE A 220 14.54 -4.53 15.84
N ARG A 221 14.22 -5.41 14.90
CA ARG A 221 13.26 -6.50 15.13
C ARG A 221 13.71 -7.50 16.20
N TYR A 222 15.01 -7.62 16.46
CA TYR A 222 15.54 -8.52 17.49
C TYR A 222 15.63 -7.86 18.87
N LEU A 223 15.75 -6.54 18.90
CA LEU A 223 15.63 -5.77 20.14
C LEU A 223 14.17 -5.69 20.62
N TYR A 224 13.23 -5.74 19.67
CA TYR A 224 11.79 -5.62 19.88
C TYR A 224 11.06 -6.87 19.39
N ASN A 225 11.13 -7.94 20.18
CA ASN A 225 10.74 -9.30 19.79
C ASN A 225 9.58 -9.88 20.61
N GLU A 226 8.81 -9.03 21.31
CA GLU A 226 7.58 -9.50 21.95
C GLU A 226 6.57 -9.96 20.88
N PRO A 227 5.69 -10.93 21.18
CA PRO A 227 4.80 -11.54 20.18
C PRO A 227 3.94 -10.56 19.37
N ASP A 228 3.62 -9.41 19.94
CA ASP A 228 2.79 -8.37 19.32
C ASP A 228 3.60 -7.18 18.78
N ASP A 229 4.93 -7.17 18.87
CA ASP A 229 5.78 -6.05 18.41
C ASP A 229 5.85 -5.98 16.87
N LEU A 230 5.98 -7.13 16.21
CA LEU A 230 6.06 -7.21 14.75
C LEU A 230 5.21 -8.35 14.21
N LEU A 231 4.31 -8.01 13.28
CA LEU A 231 3.63 -8.96 12.42
C LEU A 231 4.29 -8.95 11.03
N VAL A 232 4.87 -10.07 10.62
CA VAL A 232 5.43 -10.21 9.27
C VAL A 232 4.33 -10.62 8.30
N ILE A 233 4.08 -9.82 7.28
CA ILE A 233 3.09 -10.12 6.24
C ILE A 233 3.77 -10.90 5.10
N PRO A 234 3.14 -11.93 4.51
CA PRO A 234 3.67 -12.55 3.31
C PRO A 234 3.91 -11.52 2.20
N CYS A 235 5.10 -11.53 1.58
CA CYS A 235 5.42 -10.55 0.55
C CYS A 235 4.43 -10.58 -0.63
N GLY A 236 3.91 -11.75 -1.01
CA GLY A 236 2.89 -11.88 -2.04
C GLY A 236 1.59 -11.12 -1.74
N GLU A 237 1.36 -10.65 -0.52
CA GLU A 237 0.13 -9.96 -0.14
C GLU A 237 0.31 -8.45 0.07
N ALA A 238 1.49 -8.04 0.56
CA ALA A 238 1.79 -6.66 0.93
C ALA A 238 3.12 -6.10 0.37
N ASN A 239 3.81 -6.83 -0.52
CA ASN A 239 5.02 -6.42 -1.24
C ASN A 239 5.09 -7.19 -2.57
N GLY A 240 4.01 -7.16 -3.34
CA GLY A 240 3.86 -8.00 -4.52
C GLY A 240 4.56 -7.46 -5.77
N TYR A 241 5.35 -8.28 -6.46
CA TYR A 241 5.85 -7.95 -7.78
C TYR A 241 5.79 -9.17 -8.72
N PRO A 242 4.64 -9.40 -9.39
CA PRO A 242 4.43 -10.58 -10.24
C PRO A 242 5.51 -10.79 -11.30
N GLU A 243 6.11 -9.72 -11.83
CA GLU A 243 7.14 -9.77 -12.88
C GLU A 243 8.56 -10.04 -12.36
N SER A 244 8.72 -10.30 -11.06
CA SER A 244 10.01 -10.66 -10.46
C SER A 244 10.34 -12.16 -10.52
N ASP A 245 9.39 -13.01 -10.95
CA ASP A 245 9.49 -14.47 -10.93
C ASP A 245 9.79 -15.06 -9.53
N SER A 246 9.47 -14.31 -8.45
CA SER A 246 9.65 -14.73 -7.06
C SER A 246 8.35 -15.22 -6.40
N ASP A 247 8.42 -15.59 -5.12
CA ASP A 247 7.26 -15.91 -4.28
C ASP A 247 6.35 -14.70 -3.99
N CYS A 248 6.81 -13.49 -4.27
CA CYS A 248 6.04 -12.26 -4.09
C CYS A 248 5.14 -11.97 -5.29
N ASN A 249 4.17 -12.85 -5.55
CA ASN A 249 3.28 -12.78 -6.71
C ASN A 249 2.25 -11.63 -6.70
N GLY A 250 2.17 -10.83 -5.64
CA GLY A 250 1.19 -9.76 -5.50
C GLY A 250 -0.25 -10.23 -5.52
N SER A 251 -0.54 -11.41 -4.96
CA SER A 251 -1.86 -12.05 -4.89
C SER A 251 -2.96 -11.24 -4.21
N LEU A 252 -2.70 -10.44 -3.16
CA LEU A 252 -3.77 -9.75 -2.40
C LEU A 252 -4.06 -8.32 -2.86
N ASN A 253 -3.39 -7.29 -2.32
CA ASN A 253 -3.80 -5.90 -2.56
C ASN A 253 -2.63 -4.95 -2.89
N TYR A 254 -1.45 -5.14 -2.31
CA TYR A 254 -0.34 -4.21 -2.53
C TYR A 254 0.69 -4.79 -3.52
N GLN A 255 0.98 -4.03 -4.58
CA GLN A 255 2.01 -4.37 -5.55
C GLN A 255 3.09 -3.29 -5.56
N HIS A 256 4.36 -3.69 -5.47
CA HIS A 256 5.52 -2.82 -5.33
C HIS A 256 6.55 -3.11 -6.44
N PHE A 257 6.82 -2.13 -7.31
CA PHE A 257 7.56 -2.34 -8.56
C PHE A 257 9.06 -2.00 -8.43
N TRP A 258 9.85 -2.84 -7.78
CA TRP A 258 11.27 -2.51 -7.45
C TRP A 258 12.19 -2.36 -8.68
N ILE A 259 11.94 -3.09 -9.76
CA ILE A 259 12.86 -3.19 -10.93
C ILE A 259 12.32 -2.45 -12.17
N LYS A 260 11.18 -2.87 -12.72
CA LYS A 260 10.64 -2.38 -14.01
C LYS A 260 9.58 -1.30 -13.84
N LYS A 261 9.66 -0.48 -12.78
CA LYS A 261 8.72 0.62 -12.51
C LYS A 261 8.57 1.60 -13.67
N GLU A 262 9.66 1.84 -14.42
CA GLU A 262 9.63 2.69 -15.62
C GLU A 262 8.65 2.19 -16.68
N GLN A 263 8.51 0.86 -16.83
CA GLN A 263 7.63 0.27 -17.83
C GLN A 263 6.25 -0.08 -17.27
N LEU A 264 6.16 -0.48 -16.00
CA LEU A 264 4.96 -1.18 -15.50
C LEU A 264 4.05 -0.31 -14.63
N LEU A 265 4.61 0.60 -13.82
CA LEU A 265 3.87 1.24 -12.73
C LEU A 265 2.59 1.94 -13.22
N LYS A 266 2.71 2.70 -14.32
CA LYS A 266 1.61 3.46 -14.90
C LYS A 266 0.50 2.56 -15.44
N ASP A 267 0.87 1.53 -16.19
CA ASP A 267 -0.09 0.59 -16.77
C ASP A 267 -0.80 -0.21 -15.67
N LYS A 268 -0.04 -0.70 -14.69
CA LYS A 268 -0.55 -1.49 -13.57
C LYS A 268 -1.43 -0.68 -12.63
N ALA A 269 -1.11 0.57 -12.38
CA ALA A 269 -1.96 1.47 -11.60
C ALA A 269 -3.28 1.82 -12.29
N THR A 270 -3.29 1.85 -13.63
CA THR A 270 -4.49 2.19 -14.41
C THR A 270 -5.56 1.12 -14.30
N VAL A 271 -5.16 -0.14 -14.33
CA VAL A 271 -6.10 -1.28 -14.29
C VAL A 271 -7.09 -1.18 -13.13
N PRO A 272 -6.69 -1.06 -11.85
CA PRO A 272 -7.64 -1.00 -10.74
C PRO A 272 -8.49 0.28 -10.73
N MET A 273 -7.93 1.43 -11.13
CA MET A 273 -8.67 2.69 -11.21
C MET A 273 -9.74 2.65 -12.31
N MET A 274 -9.40 2.07 -13.46
CA MET A 274 -10.34 1.86 -14.57
C MET A 274 -11.39 0.82 -14.21
N GLN A 275 -11.00 -0.27 -13.54
CA GLN A 275 -11.91 -1.31 -13.06
C GLN A 275 -12.99 -0.70 -12.15
N LEU A 276 -12.60 0.15 -11.20
CA LEU A 276 -13.53 0.88 -10.32
C LEU A 276 -14.50 1.78 -11.11
N THR A 277 -13.96 2.52 -12.08
CA THR A 277 -14.75 3.43 -12.92
C THR A 277 -15.77 2.66 -13.77
N MET A 278 -15.34 1.57 -14.41
CA MET A 278 -16.18 0.73 -15.25
C MET A 278 -17.26 0.01 -14.46
N GLN A 279 -16.96 -0.47 -13.24
CA GLN A 279 -17.97 -1.03 -12.33
C GLN A 279 -19.03 0.01 -11.98
N SER A 280 -18.61 1.23 -11.63
CA SER A 280 -19.52 2.32 -11.28
C SER A 280 -20.43 2.70 -12.45
N LEU A 281 -19.86 2.78 -13.67
CA LEU A 281 -20.62 3.06 -14.90
C LEU A 281 -21.61 1.93 -15.22
N HIS A 282 -21.19 0.68 -15.09
CA HIS A 282 -22.06 -0.47 -15.31
C HIS A 282 -23.24 -0.49 -14.33
N LEU A 283 -22.99 -0.22 -13.04
CA LEU A 283 -24.04 -0.10 -12.02
C LEU A 283 -25.03 1.03 -12.34
N ASP A 284 -24.54 2.20 -12.77
CA ASP A 284 -25.42 3.30 -13.22
C ASP A 284 -26.31 2.87 -14.39
N LEU A 285 -25.74 2.22 -15.40
CA LEU A 285 -26.49 1.72 -16.55
C LEU A 285 -27.55 0.68 -16.14
N LEU A 286 -27.24 -0.21 -15.19
CA LEU A 286 -28.18 -1.19 -14.67
C LEU A 286 -29.34 -0.55 -13.90
N ILE A 287 -29.05 0.47 -13.07
CA ILE A 287 -30.09 1.24 -12.37
C ILE A 287 -31.02 1.91 -13.39
N ARG A 288 -30.46 2.45 -14.47
CA ARG A 288 -31.19 3.17 -15.52
C ARG A 288 -31.65 2.26 -16.65
N LYS A 289 -31.58 0.93 -16.48
CA LYS A 289 -31.83 -0.05 -17.53
C LYS A 289 -33.16 0.18 -18.23
N GLU A 290 -34.23 0.41 -17.48
CA GLU A 290 -35.58 0.62 -18.05
C GLU A 290 -35.72 1.94 -18.82
N GLU A 291 -34.86 2.93 -18.58
CA GLU A 291 -34.81 4.19 -19.32
C GLU A 291 -34.02 4.07 -20.63
N VAL A 292 -32.94 3.29 -20.61
CA VAL A 292 -31.94 3.25 -21.70
C VAL A 292 -32.12 2.05 -22.63
N LEU A 293 -32.69 0.95 -22.13
CA LEU A 293 -32.89 -0.28 -22.90
C LEU A 293 -34.22 -0.22 -23.66
N VAL A 294 -34.15 0.11 -24.94
CA VAL A 294 -35.34 0.13 -25.80
C VAL A 294 -35.46 -1.19 -26.57
N GLN A 295 -36.47 -1.98 -26.25
CA GLN A 295 -36.84 -3.15 -27.05
C GLN A 295 -37.72 -2.72 -28.22
N LYS A 296 -37.33 -3.07 -29.46
CA LYS A 296 -38.13 -2.87 -30.67
C LYS A 296 -38.44 -4.21 -31.32
N PRO A 297 -39.66 -4.44 -31.82
CA PRO A 297 -39.91 -5.55 -32.75
C PRO A 297 -38.99 -5.34 -33.96
N GLY A 298 -38.20 -6.35 -34.33
CA GLY A 298 -37.08 -6.21 -35.27
C GLY A 298 -37.40 -5.45 -36.55
N PHE A 299 -36.41 -4.74 -37.10
CA PHE A 299 -36.58 -3.82 -38.24
C PHE A 299 -36.76 -4.50 -39.61
N TYR A 300 -36.83 -5.82 -39.66
CA TYR A 300 -37.03 -6.60 -40.87
C TYR A 300 -38.35 -7.37 -40.77
N THR A 301 -39.35 -6.92 -41.53
CA THR A 301 -40.52 -7.73 -41.85
C THR A 301 -40.15 -8.66 -43.00
N PHE A 302 -40.15 -9.97 -42.77
CA PHE A 302 -40.17 -10.92 -43.89
C PHE A 302 -41.50 -10.71 -44.63
N ALA A 303 -41.43 -10.16 -45.84
CA ALA A 303 -42.57 -10.19 -46.75
C ALA A 303 -42.83 -11.67 -47.06
N ALA A 304 -43.93 -12.20 -46.51
CA ALA A 304 -44.47 -13.46 -47.00
C ALA A 304 -44.92 -13.20 -48.44
N TYR A 305 -44.20 -13.79 -49.40
CA TYR A 305 -44.69 -13.91 -50.77
C TYR A 305 -45.81 -14.96 -50.75
N GLU A 306 -47.06 -14.52 -50.94
CA GLU A 306 -48.19 -15.37 -51.33
C GLU A 306 -48.12 -15.70 -52.83
#